data_AF-A0AA93CP22-F1
#
_entry.id   AF-A0AA93CP22-F1
#
_cell.length_a   1.000
_cell.length_b   1.000
_cell.length_c   1.000
_cell.angle_alpha   90.00
_cell.angle_beta   90.00
_cell.angle_gamma   90.00
#
_symmetry.space_group_name_H-M   'P 1'
#
loop_
_entity.id
_entity.type
_entity.pdbx_description
1 polymer ?
#
loop_
_entity_poly.entity_id
_entity_poly.type
_entity_poly.pdbx_seq_one_letter_code
_entity_poly.pdbx_strand_id
1 'polypeptide(L)' 'MKEFVVYILYSEKYDKSYTGYTSDLISRFRSHNQLA' A
#
# COMPACT_ATOMS: atom_id res chain seq x y z
N MET A 1 12.39 -0.85 17.96
CA MET A 1 11.20 -1.59 17.49
C MET A 1 10.81 -1.04 16.13
N LYS A 2 10.38 -1.86 15.17
CA LYS A 2 9.85 -1.34 13.90
C LYS A 2 8.39 -0.97 14.09
N GLU A 3 8.00 0.21 13.63
CA GLU A 3 6.60 0.62 13.60
C GLU A 3 5.86 -0.15 12.50
N PHE A 4 4.63 -0.57 12.78
CA PHE A 4 3.76 -1.21 11.82
C PHE A 4 2.50 -0.39 11.68
N VAL A 5 2.06 -0.17 10.44
CA VAL A 5 0.86 0.60 10.12
C VAL A 5 -0.10 -0.23 9.30
N VAL A 6 -1.40 -0.03 9.54
CA VAL A 6 -2.48 -0.48 8.67
C VAL A 6 -2.83 0.68 7.74
N TYR A 7 -3.02 0.40 6.46
CA TYR A 7 -3.28 1.42 5.44
C TYR A 7 -4.39 0.98 4.49
N ILE A 8 -5.02 1.96 3.83
CA ILE A 8 -5.94 1.77 2.71
C ILE A 8 -5.40 2.58 1.54
N LEU A 9 -5.15 1.94 0.39
CA LEU A 9 -4.79 2.61 -0.87
C LEU A 9 -5.99 2.59 -1.81
N TYR A 10 -6.26 3.71 -2.45
CA TYR A 10 -7.21 3.80 -3.55
C TYR A 10 -6.46 3.81 -4.89
N SER A 11 -6.94 3.02 -5.85
CA SER A 11 -6.44 3.00 -7.22
C SER A 11 -7.48 3.63 -8.14
N GLU A 12 -7.17 4.81 -8.68
CA GLU A 12 -7.99 5.47 -9.70
C GLU A 12 -8.11 4.63 -10.98
N LYS A 13 -7.02 3.98 -11.40
CA LYS A 13 -6.98 3.14 -12.62
C LYS A 13 -7.97 1.97 -12.55
N TYR A 14 -8.09 1.34 -11.38
CA TYR A 14 -8.90 0.15 -11.19
C TYR A 14 -10.21 0.42 -10.45
N ASP A 15 -10.45 1.67 -10.05
CA ASP A 15 -11.58 2.12 -9.20
C ASP A 15 -11.80 1.21 -7.99
N LYS A 16 -10.70 0.89 -7.29
CA LYS A 16 -10.68 -0.09 -6.21
C LYS A 16 -9.84 0.38 -5.03
N SER A 17 -10.25 -0.05 -3.84
CA SER A 17 -9.48 0.13 -2.61
C SER A 17 -8.78 -1.18 -2.20
N TYR A 18 -7.58 -1.06 -1.65
CA TYR A 18 -6.78 -2.16 -1.11
C TYR A 18 -6.37 -1.84 0.33
N THR A 19 -6.71 -2.74 1.26
CA THR A 19 -6.29 -2.66 2.66
C THR A 19 -5.09 -3.56 2.89
N GLY A 20 -4.07 -3.07 3.59
CA GLY A 20 -2.90 -3.85 3.94
C GLY A 20 -2.19 -3.36 5.20
N TYR A 21 -1.10 -4.03 5.54
CA TYR A 21 -0.23 -3.66 6.66
C TYR A 21 1.24 -3.75 6.24
N THR A 22 2.10 -2.93 6.83
CA THR A 22 3.54 -2.93 6.53
C THR A 22 4.31 -2.19 7.62
N SER A 23 5.62 -2.44 7.72
CA SER A 23 6.57 -1.59 8.46
C SER A 23 7.29 -0.56 7.58
N ASP A 24 7.02 -0.57 6.27
CA ASP A 24 7.54 0.38 5.29
C ASP A 24 6.44 0.73 4.28
N LEU A 25 5.78 1.86 4.50
CA LEU A 25 4.64 2.32 3.69
C LEU A 25 5.08 2.79 2.29
N ILE A 26 6.26 3.41 2.19
CA ILE A 26 6.75 3.98 0.92
C ILE A 26 7.16 2.87 -0.04
N SER A 27 7.91 1.87 0.43
CA SER A 27 8.27 0.71 -0.41
C SER A 27 7.02 -0.06 -0.83
N ARG A 28 6.02 -0.18 0.05
CA ARG A 28 4.77 -0.87 -0.28
C ARG A 28 3.94 -0.10 -1.31
N PHE A 29 3.88 1.23 -1.23
CA PHE A 29 3.22 2.07 -2.23
C PHE A 29 3.86 1.92 -3.62
N ARG A 30 5.21 1.95 -3.71
CA ARG A 30 5.93 1.73 -4.98
C ARG A 30 5.66 0.34 -5.57
N SER A 31 5.68 -0.69 -4.72
CA SER A 31 5.37 -2.07 -5.14
C SER A 31 3.98 -2.18 -5.75
N HIS A 32 2.95 -1.55 -5.18
CA HIS A 32 1.58 -1.55 -5.74
C HIS A 32 1.48 -0.85 -7.10
N ASN A 33 2.33 0.15 -7.37
CA ASN A 33 2.31 0.86 -8.66
C ASN A 33 3.17 0.21 -9.75
N GLN A 34 4.13 -0.64 -9.37
CA GLN A 34 5.09 -1.24 -10.30
C GLN A 34 4.83 -2.72 -10.60
N LEU A 35 4.15 -3.43 -9.70
CA LEU A 35 3.98 -4.88 -9.76
C LEU A 35 2.51 -5.34 -9.90
N ALA A 36 1.55 -4.42 -10.08
CA ALA A 36 0.10 -4.69 -10.13
C ALA A 36 -0.61 -4.07 -11.34
#